data_AF-A0A1N6XH59-F1
#
_entry.id   AF-A0A1N6XH59-F1
#
_cell.length_a   1.000
_cell.length_b   1.000
_cell.length_c   1.000
_cell.angle_alpha   90.00
_cell.angle_beta   90.00
_cell.angle_gamma   90.00
#
_symmetry.space_group_name_H-M   'P 1'
#
loop_
_entity.id
_entity.type
_entity.pdbx_description
1 polymer ?
#
loop_
_entity_poly.entity_id
_entity_poly.type
_entity_poly.pdbx_seq_one_letter_code
_entity_poly.pdbx_strand_id
1 'polypeptide(L)'
;MPKRKRKRGPSSLAIGRVSRLPMTPNQALGIRVKRALRKRIAPPPPVSEVVLVFRSEVFDRVIEAPKFYKIGESMIGVSNKKNVHPVYFSGEYIFIDFDKYKSVPKIDCSLMANAPKSADEFPKAASLQFKFLTDKIPSQSKSNFLKYLLLKHSKESNSVLRGRDIYRNCIKRWIRQAELSANMSAPESVRQNALAMIDVIEKEMKSLENEYFHWPSTSAPKASGRGFSIQSPDEGILSFFQYHVGFSSEVSQHARRAILLLIFKCDLPPILPPEHMMLWAAPNTSRRLYKIAHTLASLTRNAKRQKYEKYQEAISDWESDLGFLYRNLYVGHFKFDWPST
;
A
#
# COMPACT_ATOMS: atom_id res chain seq x y z
N MET A 1 -68.91 40.88 5.56
CA MET A 1 -67.64 40.65 4.81
C MET A 1 -67.37 39.15 4.71
N PRO A 2 -67.32 38.55 3.50
CA PRO A 2 -67.25 37.10 3.33
C PRO A 2 -65.82 36.57 3.16
N LYS A 3 -65.60 35.35 3.66
CA LYS A 3 -64.32 34.62 3.69
C LYS A 3 -63.90 34.18 2.28
N ARG A 4 -62.65 34.51 1.89
CA ARG A 4 -61.99 34.08 0.65
C ARG A 4 -61.74 32.56 0.64
N LYS A 5 -62.38 31.85 -0.30
CA LYS A 5 -62.03 30.48 -0.71
C LYS A 5 -60.77 30.51 -1.60
N ARG A 6 -59.71 29.79 -1.22
CA ARG A 6 -58.55 29.52 -2.09
C ARG A 6 -58.83 28.28 -2.95
N LYS A 7 -58.89 28.47 -4.27
CA LYS A 7 -58.89 27.40 -5.30
C LYS A 7 -57.54 26.67 -5.29
N ARG A 8 -57.57 25.33 -5.26
CA ARG A 8 -56.44 24.47 -5.61
C ARG A 8 -56.52 24.15 -7.11
N GLY A 9 -55.46 24.46 -7.86
CA GLY A 9 -55.26 24.03 -9.25
C GLY A 9 -54.57 22.66 -9.33
N PRO A 10 -54.54 22.03 -10.51
CA PRO A 10 -54.29 20.60 -10.66
C PRO A 10 -52.80 20.22 -10.73
N SER A 11 -52.50 19.09 -10.09
CA SER A 11 -51.55 18.03 -10.46
C SER A 11 -50.39 18.41 -11.41
N SER A 12 -49.21 18.53 -10.81
CA SER A 12 -47.91 18.46 -11.51
C SER A 12 -47.62 17.03 -11.98
N LEU A 13 -47.25 16.96 -13.26
CA LEU A 13 -46.72 15.82 -14.01
C LEU A 13 -45.76 14.92 -13.22
N ALA A 14 -46.00 13.62 -13.34
CA ALA A 14 -45.13 12.55 -12.88
C ALA A 14 -43.84 12.51 -13.71
N ILE A 15 -42.72 12.91 -13.09
CA ILE A 15 -41.39 12.57 -13.59
C ILE A 15 -41.09 11.14 -13.15
N GLY A 16 -40.95 10.25 -14.12
CA GLY A 16 -40.64 8.83 -13.91
C GLY A 16 -39.41 8.64 -13.03
N ARG A 17 -39.61 7.98 -11.89
CA ARG A 17 -38.52 7.44 -11.07
C ARG A 17 -37.86 6.32 -11.85
N VAL A 18 -36.65 6.57 -12.37
CA VAL A 18 -35.72 5.51 -12.74
C VAL A 18 -35.44 4.73 -11.46
N SER A 19 -36.00 3.53 -11.37
CA SER A 19 -35.79 2.57 -10.28
C SER A 19 -34.31 2.22 -10.21
N ARG A 20 -33.59 2.81 -9.24
CA ARG A 20 -32.24 2.38 -8.89
C ARG A 20 -32.35 0.99 -8.30
N LEU A 21 -31.82 -0.01 -8.99
CA LEU A 21 -31.69 -1.36 -8.44
C LEU A 21 -30.93 -1.29 -7.11
N PRO A 22 -31.35 -2.04 -6.08
CA PRO A 22 -30.66 -2.07 -4.80
C PRO A 22 -29.24 -2.59 -4.99
N MET A 23 -28.27 -1.81 -4.51
CA MET A 23 -26.84 -2.12 -4.61
C MET A 23 -26.53 -3.37 -3.80
N THR A 24 -25.95 -4.39 -4.42
CA THR A 24 -25.64 -5.65 -3.71
C THR A 24 -24.48 -5.45 -2.73
N PRO A 25 -24.37 -6.27 -1.66
CA PRO A 25 -23.26 -6.19 -0.70
C PRO A 25 -21.87 -6.21 -1.37
N ASN A 26 -21.72 -6.98 -2.44
CA ASN A 26 -20.48 -7.10 -3.22
C ASN A 26 -20.19 -5.84 -4.04
N GLN A 27 -21.22 -5.21 -4.62
CA GLN A 27 -21.10 -3.92 -5.30
C GLN A 27 -20.77 -2.78 -4.32
N ALA A 28 -21.38 -2.80 -3.14
CA ALA A 28 -21.08 -1.85 -2.06
C ALA A 28 -19.63 -2.01 -1.56
N LEU A 29 -19.14 -3.24 -1.43
CA LEU A 29 -17.76 -3.53 -1.07
C LEU A 29 -16.78 -3.08 -2.17
N GLY A 30 -17.05 -3.36 -3.45
CA GLY A 30 -16.25 -2.88 -4.58
C GLY A 30 -16.13 -1.35 -4.63
N ILE A 31 -17.23 -0.62 -4.43
CA ILE A 31 -17.25 0.86 -4.39
C ILE A 31 -16.48 1.39 -3.16
N ARG A 32 -16.60 0.73 -2.01
CA ARG A 32 -15.87 1.10 -0.78
C ARG A 32 -14.36 0.89 -0.95
N VAL A 33 -13.94 -0.21 -1.56
CA VAL A 33 -12.52 -0.49 -1.83
C VAL A 33 -11.94 0.43 -2.90
N LYS A 34 -12.69 0.78 -3.96
CA LYS A 34 -12.29 1.78 -4.97
C LYS A 34 -12.04 3.16 -4.35
N ARG A 35 -12.89 3.59 -3.41
CA ARG A 35 -12.72 4.84 -2.66
C ARG A 35 -11.51 4.79 -1.73
N ALA A 36 -11.18 3.62 -1.20
CA ALA A 36 -10.04 3.40 -0.32
C ALA A 36 -8.70 3.38 -1.09
N LEU A 37 -8.66 2.68 -2.24
CA LEU A 37 -7.51 2.69 -3.17
C LEU A 37 -7.23 4.09 -3.76
N ARG A 38 -8.26 4.90 -3.99
CA ARG A 38 -8.10 6.30 -4.41
C ARG A 38 -7.55 7.22 -3.31
N LYS A 39 -7.61 6.81 -2.03
CA LYS A 39 -7.26 7.67 -0.90
C LYS A 39 -5.83 7.53 -0.38
N ARG A 40 -5.06 6.49 -0.75
CA ARG A 40 -3.65 6.37 -0.34
C ARG A 40 -2.80 5.60 -1.35
N ILE A 41 -2.38 6.31 -2.40
CA ILE A 41 -1.01 6.18 -2.88
C ILE A 41 -0.41 7.53 -2.51
N ALA A 42 0.53 7.57 -1.55
CA ALA A 42 1.33 8.78 -1.39
C ALA A 42 1.85 9.14 -2.79
N PRO A 43 1.65 10.38 -3.28
CA PRO A 43 2.13 10.72 -4.60
C PRO A 43 3.60 10.30 -4.68
N PRO A 44 4.04 9.66 -5.78
CA PRO A 44 5.46 9.46 -5.97
C PRO A 44 6.16 10.79 -5.68
N PRO A 45 7.36 10.78 -5.03
CA PRO A 45 8.10 12.02 -4.83
C PRO A 45 8.10 12.80 -6.15
N PRO A 46 7.82 14.11 -6.13
CA PRO A 46 7.61 14.88 -7.35
C PRO A 46 8.77 14.59 -8.28
N VAL A 47 8.43 14.10 -9.47
CA VAL A 47 9.38 13.47 -10.40
C VAL A 47 10.50 14.45 -10.81
N SER A 48 10.29 15.75 -10.57
CA SER A 48 11.17 16.87 -10.87
C SER A 48 12.30 17.15 -9.88
N GLU A 49 12.43 16.44 -8.75
CA GLU A 49 13.51 16.73 -7.78
C GLU A 49 14.88 16.18 -8.20
N VAL A 50 14.91 15.12 -9.00
CA VAL A 50 16.13 14.38 -9.32
C VAL A 50 16.12 13.88 -10.76
N VAL A 51 17.23 14.09 -11.47
CA VAL A 51 17.43 13.59 -12.84
C VAL A 51 18.67 12.70 -12.89
N LEU A 52 18.51 11.48 -13.42
CA LEU A 52 19.62 10.54 -13.62
C LEU A 52 20.35 10.86 -14.92
N VAL A 53 21.67 10.89 -14.87
CA VAL A 53 22.52 11.19 -16.03
C VAL A 53 23.19 9.92 -16.49
N PHE A 54 23.07 9.65 -17.78
CA PHE A 54 23.69 8.54 -18.48
C PHE A 54 24.66 9.04 -19.54
N ARG A 55 25.66 8.21 -19.84
CA ARG A 55 26.58 8.36 -20.98
C ARG A 55 26.66 7.01 -21.67
N SER A 56 26.19 6.95 -22.91
CA SER A 56 26.22 5.71 -23.70
C SER A 56 25.57 4.56 -22.92
N GLU A 57 24.38 4.83 -22.35
CA GLU A 57 23.62 3.89 -21.52
C GLU A 57 24.30 3.47 -20.19
N VAL A 58 25.46 4.04 -19.83
CA VAL A 58 26.08 3.83 -18.53
C VAL A 58 25.69 4.95 -17.58
N PHE A 59 25.28 4.61 -16.36
CA PHE A 59 25.00 5.59 -15.31
C PHE A 59 26.27 6.40 -14.99
N ASP A 60 26.20 7.72 -15.12
CA ASP A 60 27.28 8.66 -14.82
C ASP A 60 27.06 9.27 -13.41
N ARG A 61 25.98 10.01 -13.25
CA ARG A 61 25.71 10.74 -11.99
C ARG A 61 24.24 11.13 -11.82
N VAL A 62 23.96 11.82 -10.73
CA VAL A 62 22.66 12.40 -10.41
C VAL A 62 22.74 13.92 -10.40
N ILE A 63 21.71 14.59 -10.93
CA ILE A 63 21.48 16.02 -10.76
C ILE A 63 20.34 16.18 -9.75
N GLU A 64 20.65 16.77 -8.60
CA GLU A 64 19.68 17.16 -7.58
C GLU A 64 19.21 18.59 -7.84
N ALA A 65 17.91 18.86 -7.62
CA ALA A 65 17.27 20.17 -7.85
C ALA A 65 17.60 20.77 -9.24
N PRO A 66 17.33 20.04 -10.34
CA PRO A 66 17.66 20.50 -11.67
C PRO A 66 16.91 21.78 -12.05
N LYS A 67 17.60 22.67 -12.76
CA LYS A 67 16.95 23.81 -13.43
C LYS A 67 16.44 23.35 -14.79
N PHE A 68 15.12 23.43 -14.98
CA PHE A 68 14.46 23.05 -16.22
C PHE A 68 14.41 24.21 -17.21
N TYR A 69 14.57 23.87 -18.48
CA TYR A 69 14.54 24.79 -19.62
C TYR A 69 13.59 24.23 -20.67
N LYS A 70 12.91 25.11 -21.40
CA LYS A 70 12.21 24.75 -22.64
C LYS A 70 13.21 24.77 -23.79
N ILE A 71 13.23 23.68 -24.54
CA ILE A 71 13.92 23.53 -25.82
C ILE A 71 12.84 23.63 -26.90
N GLY A 72 12.77 24.76 -27.61
CA GLY A 72 11.66 25.03 -28.54
C GLY A 72 10.30 25.07 -27.83
N GLU A 73 9.23 24.68 -28.54
CA GLU A 73 7.86 24.80 -28.03
C GLU A 73 7.42 23.62 -27.13
N SER A 74 7.98 22.43 -27.31
CA SER A 74 7.41 21.19 -26.75
C SER A 74 8.37 20.36 -25.91
N MET A 75 9.68 20.63 -25.94
CA MET A 75 10.66 19.81 -25.24
C MET A 75 11.16 20.47 -23.96
N ILE A 76 11.37 19.65 -22.94
CA ILE A 76 11.92 20.07 -21.65
C ILE A 76 13.33 19.48 -21.54
N GLY A 77 14.25 20.30 -21.06
CA GLY A 77 15.63 19.91 -20.81
C GLY A 77 16.16 20.41 -19.48
N VAL A 78 17.33 19.90 -19.08
CA VAL A 78 18.08 20.38 -17.92
C VAL A 78 19.42 20.91 -18.37
N SER A 79 19.84 22.04 -17.80
CA SER A 79 21.15 22.61 -18.13
C SER A 79 22.29 21.82 -17.51
N ASN A 80 23.30 21.54 -18.31
CA ASN A 80 24.63 21.14 -17.87
C ASN A 80 25.65 22.11 -18.48
N LYS A 81 26.25 22.96 -17.64
CA LYS A 81 27.15 24.05 -18.07
C LYS A 81 26.47 24.99 -19.09
N LYS A 82 26.98 25.03 -20.33
CA LYS A 82 26.53 25.92 -21.41
C LYS A 82 25.46 25.31 -22.31
N ASN A 83 25.12 24.04 -22.10
CA ASN A 83 24.17 23.31 -22.93
C ASN A 83 22.97 22.85 -22.10
N VAL A 84 21.84 22.69 -22.77
CA VAL A 84 20.61 22.09 -22.23
C VAL A 84 20.42 20.75 -22.92
N HIS A 85 20.21 19.71 -22.12
CA HIS A 85 20.00 18.37 -22.62
C HIS A 85 18.54 17.97 -22.45
N PRO A 86 17.92 17.33 -23.47
CA PRO A 86 16.54 16.89 -23.38
C PRO A 86 16.37 15.81 -22.33
N VAL A 87 15.24 15.87 -21.65
CA VAL A 87 14.91 15.04 -20.50
C VAL A 87 13.81 14.06 -20.88
N TYR A 88 13.97 12.80 -20.48
CA TYR A 88 13.05 11.73 -20.82
C TYR A 88 12.54 11.01 -19.58
N PHE A 89 11.35 10.43 -19.69
CA PHE A 89 10.76 9.59 -18.66
C PHE A 89 10.79 8.12 -19.07
N SER A 90 11.39 7.27 -18.24
CA SER A 90 11.50 5.82 -18.50
C SER A 90 10.22 5.04 -18.18
N GLY A 91 9.25 5.67 -17.51
CA GLY A 91 8.14 4.99 -16.82
C GLY A 91 8.37 4.85 -15.32
N GLU A 92 9.63 4.96 -14.87
CA GLU A 92 10.01 4.79 -13.46
C GLU A 92 10.77 5.99 -12.90
N TYR A 93 11.59 6.64 -13.72
CA TYR A 93 12.42 7.79 -13.34
C TYR A 93 12.65 8.71 -14.53
N ILE A 94 13.13 9.91 -14.25
CA ILE A 94 13.53 10.88 -15.28
C ILE A 94 15.03 10.81 -15.48
N PHE A 95 15.45 10.87 -16.74
CA PHE A 95 16.85 10.78 -17.11
C PHE A 95 17.25 11.62 -18.32
N ILE A 96 18.55 11.79 -18.47
CA ILE A 96 19.22 12.37 -19.62
C ILE A 96 20.30 11.40 -20.05
N ASP A 97 20.46 11.21 -21.35
CA ASP A 97 21.64 10.55 -21.92
C ASP A 97 22.42 11.57 -22.75
N PHE A 98 23.66 11.86 -22.33
CA PHE A 98 24.47 12.90 -22.97
C PHE A 98 24.98 12.51 -24.35
N ASP A 99 25.11 11.22 -24.64
CA ASP A 99 25.69 10.74 -25.89
C ASP A 99 24.59 10.40 -26.91
N LYS A 100 23.41 10.00 -26.43
CA LYS A 100 22.30 9.58 -27.28
C LYS A 100 21.50 10.75 -27.88
N TYR A 101 21.42 11.88 -27.18
CA TYR A 101 20.57 13.00 -27.59
C TYR A 101 21.35 14.30 -27.75
N LYS A 102 21.14 14.99 -28.88
CA LYS A 102 21.83 16.25 -29.20
C LYS A 102 21.42 17.34 -28.20
N SER A 103 22.42 17.90 -27.52
CA SER A 103 22.23 19.05 -26.64
C SER A 103 22.01 20.34 -27.43
N VAL A 104 21.30 21.30 -26.84
CA VAL A 104 21.03 22.62 -27.43
C VAL A 104 21.76 23.69 -26.62
N PRO A 105 22.36 24.71 -27.26
CA PRO A 105 22.95 25.82 -26.55
C PRO A 105 21.95 26.48 -25.60
N LYS A 106 22.39 26.80 -24.39
CA LYS A 106 21.51 27.36 -23.36
C LYS A 106 20.88 28.71 -23.75
N ILE A 107 21.53 29.45 -24.65
CA ILE A 107 21.03 30.73 -25.17
C ILE A 107 19.77 30.56 -26.03
N ASP A 108 19.59 29.40 -26.66
CA ASP A 108 18.44 29.08 -27.49
C ASP A 108 17.28 28.47 -26.68
N CYS A 109 17.40 28.47 -25.35
CA CYS A 109 16.45 27.83 -24.43
C CYS A 109 15.87 28.83 -23.44
N SER A 110 14.59 28.68 -23.09
CA SER A 110 13.94 29.53 -22.10
C SER A 110 13.90 28.86 -20.72
N LEU A 111 14.35 29.56 -19.68
CA LEU A 111 14.28 29.03 -18.31
C LEU A 111 12.82 28.87 -17.86
N MET A 112 12.48 27.72 -17.30
CA MET A 112 11.16 27.50 -16.72
C MET A 112 11.09 28.05 -15.30
N ALA A 113 10.12 28.93 -15.03
CA ALA A 113 9.89 29.48 -13.70
C ALA A 113 9.43 28.41 -12.69
N ASN A 114 8.74 27.38 -13.18
CA ASN A 114 8.24 26.27 -12.37
C ASN A 114 8.76 24.95 -12.92
N ALA A 115 9.15 24.05 -12.01
CA ALA A 115 9.48 22.69 -12.39
C ALA A 115 8.23 21.95 -12.88
N PRO A 116 8.39 20.98 -13.81
CA PRO A 116 7.30 20.12 -14.26
C PRO A 116 6.64 19.41 -13.08
N LYS A 117 5.31 19.34 -13.09
CA LYS A 117 4.52 18.81 -11.96
C LYS A 117 4.09 17.37 -12.18
N SER A 118 4.03 16.91 -13.44
CA SER A 118 3.66 15.53 -13.79
C SER A 118 4.72 14.84 -14.66
N ALA A 119 4.78 13.51 -14.55
CA ALA A 119 5.57 12.66 -15.45
C ALA A 119 5.08 12.72 -16.90
N ASP A 120 3.81 13.06 -17.13
CA ASP A 120 3.22 13.14 -18.47
C ASP A 120 3.75 14.33 -19.29
N GLU A 121 4.43 15.28 -18.65
CA GLU A 121 5.07 16.43 -19.31
C GLU A 121 6.38 16.06 -20.02
N PHE A 122 6.91 14.85 -19.80
CA PHE A 122 8.17 14.39 -20.38
C PHE A 122 7.95 13.38 -21.50
N PRO A 123 8.71 13.48 -22.61
CA PRO A 123 8.72 12.44 -23.63
C PRO A 123 9.12 11.08 -23.02
N LYS A 124 8.37 10.04 -23.39
CA LYS A 124 8.69 8.67 -22.98
C LYS A 124 9.82 8.12 -23.83
N ALA A 125 10.84 7.56 -23.21
CA ALA A 125 11.90 6.85 -23.92
C ALA A 125 12.28 5.58 -23.16
N ALA A 126 12.60 4.53 -23.91
CA ALA A 126 13.17 3.32 -23.34
C ALA A 126 14.50 3.67 -22.65
N SER A 127 14.64 3.25 -21.40
CA SER A 127 15.85 3.38 -20.58
C SER A 127 16.20 2.02 -20.00
N LEU A 128 17.41 1.89 -19.43
CA LEU A 128 17.79 0.69 -18.70
C LEU A 128 16.78 0.37 -17.60
N GLN A 129 16.43 -0.90 -17.43
CA GLN A 129 15.54 -1.29 -16.35
C GLN A 129 16.20 -0.96 -15.01
N PHE A 130 15.44 -0.37 -14.09
CA PHE A 130 15.96 0.13 -12.81
C PHE A 130 16.69 -0.94 -11.99
N LYS A 131 16.30 -2.22 -12.12
CA LYS A 131 16.97 -3.36 -11.50
C LYS A 131 18.46 -3.47 -11.84
N PHE A 132 18.90 -3.04 -13.02
CA PHE A 132 20.32 -3.00 -13.39
C PHE A 132 21.05 -1.79 -12.81
N LEU A 133 20.33 -0.73 -12.46
CA LEU A 133 20.90 0.47 -11.86
C LEU A 133 21.18 0.28 -10.37
N THR A 134 20.38 -0.53 -9.67
CA THR A 134 20.56 -0.75 -8.24
C THR A 134 21.91 -1.38 -7.88
N ASP A 135 22.49 -2.16 -8.80
CA ASP A 135 23.80 -2.79 -8.61
C ASP A 135 24.97 -1.85 -8.93
N LYS A 136 24.72 -0.79 -9.72
CA LYS A 136 25.73 0.17 -10.19
C LYS A 136 25.69 1.51 -9.47
N ILE A 137 24.59 1.84 -8.78
CA ILE A 137 24.47 3.09 -8.02
C ILE A 137 25.25 2.95 -6.70
N PRO A 138 26.21 3.83 -6.40
CA PRO A 138 26.95 3.79 -5.15
C PRO A 138 26.01 3.87 -3.93
N SER A 139 26.18 2.94 -2.99
CA SER A 139 25.45 2.88 -1.71
C SER A 139 25.56 4.16 -0.86
N GLN A 140 26.50 5.05 -1.21
CA GLN A 140 26.76 6.33 -0.57
C GLN A 140 25.98 7.51 -1.16
N SER A 141 25.11 7.29 -2.15
CA SER A 141 24.31 8.38 -2.73
C SER A 141 23.52 9.12 -1.66
N LYS A 142 23.69 10.45 -1.59
CA LYS A 142 23.03 11.30 -0.58
C LYS A 142 21.54 11.52 -0.88
N SER A 143 21.12 11.29 -2.12
CA SER A 143 19.74 11.50 -2.56
C SER A 143 18.74 10.57 -1.87
N ASN A 144 17.80 11.16 -1.12
CA ASN A 144 16.69 10.44 -0.49
C ASN A 144 15.79 9.73 -1.52
N PHE A 145 15.71 10.27 -2.74
CA PHE A 145 14.98 9.67 -3.86
C PHE A 145 15.61 8.35 -4.32
N LEU A 146 16.95 8.30 -4.48
CA LEU A 146 17.65 7.07 -4.82
C LEU A 146 17.52 6.03 -3.71
N LYS A 147 17.61 6.44 -2.44
CA LYS A 147 17.36 5.55 -1.29
C LYS A 147 15.92 5.02 -1.28
N TYR A 148 14.94 5.87 -1.58
CA TYR A 148 13.53 5.47 -1.68
C TYR A 148 13.30 4.45 -2.81
N LEU A 149 13.86 4.71 -4.00
CA LEU A 149 13.73 3.80 -5.14
C LEU A 149 14.47 2.47 -4.90
N LEU A 150 15.68 2.50 -4.35
CA LEU A 150 16.41 1.30 -3.93
C LEU A 150 15.63 0.49 -2.89
N LEU A 151 14.98 1.14 -1.93
CA LEU A 151 14.15 0.49 -0.90
C LEU A 151 12.86 -0.10 -1.49
N LYS A 152 12.27 0.54 -2.51
CA LYS A 152 11.08 0.07 -3.22
C LYS A 152 11.37 -1.25 -3.95
N HIS A 153 12.50 -1.33 -4.66
CA HIS A 153 12.87 -2.53 -5.42
C HIS A 153 13.58 -3.61 -4.58
N SER A 154 14.34 -3.24 -3.54
CA SER A 154 14.89 -4.20 -2.56
C SER A 154 13.80 -5.00 -1.84
N LYS A 155 12.62 -4.38 -1.63
CA LYS A 155 11.45 -5.07 -1.06
C LYS A 155 10.78 -6.05 -2.03
N GLU A 156 11.12 -6.09 -3.31
CA GLU A 156 10.54 -7.05 -4.25
C GLU A 156 11.33 -8.38 -4.31
N SER A 157 12.49 -8.49 -3.62
CA SER A 157 13.43 -9.61 -3.78
C SER A 157 13.51 -10.64 -2.64
N ASN A 158 12.64 -10.63 -1.62
CA ASN A 158 12.74 -11.61 -0.52
C ASN A 158 11.52 -12.54 -0.40
N SER A 159 11.81 -13.85 -0.44
CA SER A 159 10.93 -15.02 -0.53
C SER A 159 9.86 -15.19 0.56
N VAL A 160 9.83 -14.35 1.59
CA VAL A 160 8.76 -14.30 2.62
C VAL A 160 7.54 -13.49 2.14
N LEU A 161 7.64 -12.82 0.99
CA LEU A 161 6.59 -11.96 0.42
C LEU A 161 5.61 -12.65 -0.53
N ARG A 162 5.85 -13.91 -0.92
CA ARG A 162 5.02 -14.61 -1.93
C ARG A 162 3.54 -14.68 -1.53
N GLY A 163 3.20 -15.08 -0.30
CA GLY A 163 1.80 -15.17 0.14
C GLY A 163 1.08 -13.80 0.24
N ARG A 164 1.79 -12.75 0.68
CA ARG A 164 1.21 -11.38 0.76
C ARG A 164 0.94 -10.80 -0.62
N ASP A 165 1.84 -11.02 -1.58
CA ASP A 165 1.70 -10.47 -2.92
C ASP A 165 0.70 -11.24 -3.77
N ILE A 166 0.63 -12.57 -3.63
CA ILE A 166 -0.43 -13.39 -4.24
C ILE A 166 -1.80 -12.90 -3.76
N TYR A 167 -2.00 -12.76 -2.45
CA TYR A 167 -3.31 -12.31 -1.95
C TYR A 167 -3.61 -10.85 -2.30
N ARG A 168 -2.61 -9.96 -2.30
CA ARG A 168 -2.77 -8.58 -2.77
C ARG A 168 -3.19 -8.55 -4.24
N ASN A 169 -2.68 -9.47 -5.06
CA ASN A 169 -3.07 -9.62 -6.46
C ASN A 169 -4.50 -10.19 -6.59
N CYS A 170 -4.89 -11.18 -5.79
CA CYS A 170 -6.27 -11.66 -5.73
C CYS A 170 -7.24 -10.54 -5.36
N ILE A 171 -6.91 -9.71 -4.35
CA ILE A 171 -7.71 -8.54 -3.97
C ILE A 171 -7.87 -7.57 -5.15
N LYS A 172 -6.78 -7.21 -5.82
CA LYS A 172 -6.83 -6.30 -6.99
C LYS A 172 -7.72 -6.85 -8.10
N ARG A 173 -7.61 -8.15 -8.39
CA ARG A 173 -8.46 -8.85 -9.36
C ARG A 173 -9.92 -8.83 -8.93
N TRP A 174 -10.21 -9.15 -7.67
CA TRP A 174 -11.56 -9.17 -7.11
C TRP A 174 -12.25 -7.81 -7.26
N ILE A 175 -11.57 -6.72 -6.89
CA ILE A 175 -12.11 -5.35 -7.00
C ILE A 175 -12.46 -5.01 -8.44
N ARG A 176 -11.57 -5.33 -9.38
CA ARG A 176 -11.80 -5.07 -10.81
C ARG A 176 -13.06 -5.78 -11.31
N GLN A 177 -13.27 -7.03 -10.90
CA GLN A 177 -14.45 -7.79 -11.29
C GLN A 177 -15.72 -7.29 -10.59
N ALA A 178 -15.63 -6.89 -9.32
CA ALA A 178 -16.75 -6.27 -8.59
C ALA A 178 -17.18 -4.93 -9.20
N GLU A 179 -16.23 -4.14 -9.70
CA GLU A 179 -16.55 -2.91 -10.42
C GLU A 179 -17.20 -3.19 -11.78
N LEU A 180 -16.73 -4.23 -12.48
CA LEU A 180 -17.26 -4.61 -13.79
C LEU A 180 -18.67 -5.18 -13.69
N SER A 181 -18.96 -6.00 -12.67
CA SER A 181 -20.31 -6.52 -12.42
C SER A 181 -21.30 -5.44 -11.95
N ALA A 182 -20.80 -4.39 -11.29
CA ALA A 182 -21.60 -3.23 -10.88
C ALA A 182 -21.90 -2.23 -12.03
N ASN A 183 -21.20 -2.33 -13.16
CA ASN A 183 -21.29 -1.35 -14.24
C ASN A 183 -22.55 -1.57 -15.09
N MET A 184 -23.59 -0.78 -14.85
CA MET A 184 -24.86 -0.83 -15.60
C MET A 184 -24.72 -0.52 -17.10
N SER A 185 -23.63 0.11 -17.53
CA SER A 185 -23.34 0.38 -18.94
C SER A 185 -22.68 -0.79 -19.66
N ALA A 186 -22.27 -1.84 -18.93
CA ALA A 186 -21.68 -3.05 -19.52
C ALA A 186 -22.78 -4.05 -19.94
N PRO A 187 -22.55 -4.84 -21.02
CA PRO A 187 -23.47 -5.90 -21.43
C PRO A 187 -23.70 -6.93 -20.31
N GLU A 188 -24.92 -7.48 -20.22
CA GLU A 188 -25.29 -8.42 -19.15
C GLU A 188 -24.36 -9.64 -19.07
N SER A 189 -23.96 -10.19 -20.22
CA SER A 189 -23.00 -11.30 -20.31
C SER A 189 -21.65 -10.97 -19.68
N VAL A 190 -21.18 -9.72 -19.81
CA VAL A 190 -19.93 -9.25 -19.21
C VAL A 190 -20.06 -9.13 -17.70
N ARG A 191 -21.23 -8.69 -17.20
CA ARG A 191 -21.50 -8.60 -15.75
C ARG A 191 -21.59 -9.97 -15.10
N GLN A 192 -22.26 -10.93 -15.76
CA GLN A 192 -22.34 -12.31 -15.29
C GLN A 192 -20.97 -13.00 -15.29
N ASN A 193 -20.16 -12.79 -16.33
CA ASN A 193 -18.78 -13.29 -16.35
C ASN A 193 -17.92 -12.70 -15.23
N ALA A 194 -18.13 -11.42 -14.90
CA ALA A 194 -17.43 -10.78 -13.79
C ALA A 194 -17.85 -11.36 -12.41
N LEU A 195 -19.13 -11.71 -12.23
CA LEU A 195 -19.61 -12.41 -11.04
C LEU A 195 -19.01 -13.83 -10.94
N ALA A 196 -19.00 -14.59 -12.03
CA ALA A 196 -18.35 -15.91 -12.04
C ALA A 196 -16.84 -15.83 -11.72
N MET A 197 -16.16 -14.79 -12.20
CA MET A 197 -14.76 -14.54 -11.87
C MET A 197 -14.54 -14.15 -10.40
N ILE A 198 -15.50 -13.46 -9.77
CA ILE A 198 -15.46 -13.19 -8.32
C ILE A 198 -15.46 -14.52 -7.55
N ASP A 199 -16.38 -15.44 -7.86
CA ASP A 199 -16.46 -16.74 -7.19
C ASP A 199 -15.17 -17.55 -7.34
N VAL A 200 -14.53 -17.50 -8.52
CA VAL A 200 -13.23 -18.15 -8.76
C VAL A 200 -12.13 -17.52 -7.90
N ILE A 201 -12.06 -16.20 -7.82
CA ILE A 201 -11.07 -15.49 -7.02
C ILE A 201 -11.29 -15.75 -5.52
N GLU A 202 -12.54 -15.84 -5.08
CA GLU A 202 -12.87 -16.17 -3.68
C GLU A 202 -12.46 -17.61 -3.34
N LYS A 203 -12.66 -18.57 -4.25
CA LYS A 203 -12.15 -19.94 -4.09
C LYS A 203 -10.62 -19.99 -4.07
N GLU A 204 -9.95 -19.23 -4.94
CA GLU A 204 -8.49 -19.08 -4.97
C GLU A 204 -8.00 -18.51 -3.62
N MET A 205 -8.63 -17.45 -3.13
CA MET A 205 -8.32 -16.84 -1.84
C MET A 205 -8.56 -17.80 -0.66
N LYS A 206 -9.63 -18.60 -0.70
CA LYS A 206 -9.94 -19.63 0.30
C LYS A 206 -8.94 -20.78 0.27
N SER A 207 -8.46 -21.16 -0.90
CA SER A 207 -7.42 -22.20 -1.04
C SER A 207 -6.07 -21.79 -0.43
N LEU A 208 -5.80 -20.48 -0.39
CA LEU A 208 -4.64 -19.88 0.30
C LEU A 208 -4.80 -19.83 1.84
N GLU A 209 -5.98 -20.14 2.39
CA GLU A 209 -6.22 -20.14 3.85
C GLU A 209 -5.66 -21.39 4.55
N ASN A 210 -5.27 -22.43 3.78
CA ASN A 210 -4.70 -23.68 4.30
C ASN A 210 -3.18 -23.67 4.49
N GLU A 211 -2.50 -22.54 4.26
CA GLU A 211 -1.05 -22.48 4.39
C GLU A 211 -0.62 -22.29 5.85
N TYR A 212 0.18 -23.24 6.32
CA TYR A 212 1.11 -23.06 7.45
C TYR A 212 1.91 -21.76 7.25
N PHE A 213 2.22 -21.06 8.34
CA PHE A 213 3.02 -19.83 8.26
C PHE A 213 4.13 -19.84 9.29
N HIS A 214 5.31 -19.33 8.94
CA HIS A 214 6.40 -19.25 9.91
C HIS A 214 5.99 -18.39 11.10
N TRP A 215 6.05 -18.97 12.30
CA TRP A 215 5.74 -18.25 13.52
C TRP A 215 6.71 -17.06 13.68
N PRO A 216 6.20 -15.84 13.96
CA PRO A 216 7.05 -14.66 13.95
C PRO A 216 8.04 -14.65 15.11
N SER A 217 9.29 -14.31 14.81
CA SER A 217 10.31 -14.07 15.83
C SER A 217 10.21 -12.65 16.42
N THR A 218 10.49 -12.54 17.72
CA THR A 218 10.66 -11.28 18.44
C THR A 218 12.12 -10.83 18.53
N SER A 219 13.04 -11.55 17.87
CA SER A 219 14.44 -11.16 17.80
C SER A 219 14.58 -9.81 17.09
N ALA A 220 15.29 -8.89 17.73
CA ALA A 220 15.50 -7.53 17.28
C ALA A 220 17.01 -7.26 17.14
N PRO A 221 17.67 -7.76 16.08
CA PRO A 221 19.06 -7.42 15.83
C PRO A 221 19.25 -5.90 15.74
N LYS A 222 20.42 -5.41 16.17
CA LYS A 222 20.76 -3.98 16.15
C LYS A 222 20.61 -3.45 14.73
N ALA A 223 19.58 -2.64 14.49
CA ALA A 223 19.44 -1.94 13.24
C ALA A 223 20.48 -0.81 13.18
N SER A 224 21.17 -0.67 12.04
CA SER A 224 21.89 0.56 11.69
C SER A 224 20.89 1.71 11.76
N GLY A 225 21.08 2.64 12.70
CA GLY A 225 20.10 3.61 13.16
C GLY A 225 19.31 4.31 12.05
N ARG A 226 18.02 3.97 11.94
CA ARG A 226 16.96 4.81 11.38
C ARG A 226 15.64 4.31 11.94
N GLY A 227 15.07 5.07 12.87
CA GLY A 227 13.71 4.86 13.34
C GLY A 227 12.73 5.11 12.19
N PHE A 228 12.12 4.05 11.68
CA PHE A 228 10.95 4.22 10.83
C PHE A 228 9.77 4.56 11.73
N SER A 229 9.40 5.84 11.77
CA SER A 229 8.07 6.26 12.20
C SER A 229 7.07 5.73 11.18
N ILE A 230 6.57 4.51 11.41
CA ILE A 230 5.34 4.06 10.76
C ILE A 230 4.25 4.86 11.43
N GLN A 231 3.63 5.80 10.71
CA GLN A 231 2.35 6.40 11.08
C GLN A 231 1.32 5.26 11.18
N SER A 232 1.27 4.65 12.35
CA SER A 232 0.23 3.72 12.73
C SER A 232 -1.00 4.58 13.04
N PRO A 233 -2.22 4.15 12.66
CA PRO A 233 -3.42 4.85 13.11
C PRO A 233 -3.38 4.99 14.63
N ASP A 234 -3.90 6.10 15.16
CA ASP A 234 -3.92 6.38 16.60
C ASP A 234 -4.65 5.29 17.39
N GLU A 235 -5.53 4.53 16.74
CA GLU A 235 -6.26 3.40 17.30
C GLU A 235 -6.22 2.18 16.36
N GLY A 236 -5.68 1.05 16.84
CA GLY A 236 -5.65 -0.23 16.13
C GLY A 236 -6.66 -1.23 16.69
N ILE A 237 -6.92 -2.36 16.00
CA ILE A 237 -7.84 -3.41 16.49
C ILE A 237 -7.54 -3.82 17.93
N LEU A 238 -6.27 -4.03 18.28
CA LEU A 238 -5.90 -4.40 19.65
C LEU A 238 -6.33 -3.33 20.67
N SER A 239 -6.04 -2.06 20.40
CA SER A 239 -6.42 -0.94 21.27
C SER A 239 -7.92 -0.78 21.41
N PHE A 240 -8.68 -0.97 20.33
CA PHE A 240 -10.15 -0.90 20.37
C PHE A 240 -10.76 -1.95 21.31
N PHE A 241 -10.20 -3.16 21.33
CA PHE A 241 -10.58 -4.20 22.27
C PHE A 241 -9.92 -4.05 23.66
N GLN A 242 -9.34 -2.88 23.95
CA GLN A 242 -8.65 -2.57 25.19
C GLN A 242 -7.50 -3.53 25.53
N TYR A 243 -6.86 -4.11 24.51
CA TYR A 243 -5.63 -4.85 24.70
C TYR A 243 -4.47 -3.88 24.94
N HIS A 244 -4.01 -3.82 26.19
CA HIS A 244 -2.87 -3.03 26.63
C HIS A 244 -1.88 -3.93 27.39
N VAL A 245 -0.60 -3.54 27.44
CA VAL A 245 0.48 -4.30 28.10
C VAL A 245 1.43 -3.38 28.85
N GLY A 246 2.29 -3.95 29.69
CA GLY A 246 3.32 -3.24 30.43
C GLY A 246 2.81 -2.61 31.72
N PHE A 247 3.72 -1.93 32.43
CA PHE A 247 3.50 -1.45 33.79
C PHE A 247 2.25 -0.59 34.00
N SER A 248 1.89 0.21 33.00
CA SER A 248 0.71 1.09 33.06
C SER A 248 -0.59 0.39 32.63
N SER A 249 -0.57 -0.91 32.37
CA SER A 249 -1.76 -1.66 31.96
C SER A 249 -2.54 -2.14 33.16
N GLU A 250 -3.82 -1.81 33.20
CA GLU A 250 -4.77 -2.37 34.16
C GLU A 250 -5.27 -3.77 33.74
N VAL A 251 -4.82 -4.28 32.59
CA VAL A 251 -5.32 -5.52 32.00
C VAL A 251 -4.46 -6.70 32.40
N SER A 252 -5.03 -7.58 33.22
CA SER A 252 -4.37 -8.81 33.66
C SER A 252 -3.98 -9.72 32.49
N GLN A 253 -2.96 -10.56 32.67
CA GLN A 253 -2.54 -11.54 31.65
C GLN A 253 -3.69 -12.43 31.17
N HIS A 254 -4.59 -12.83 32.07
CA HIS A 254 -5.73 -13.66 31.72
C HIS A 254 -6.71 -12.91 30.81
N ALA A 255 -7.02 -11.64 31.15
CA ALA A 255 -7.88 -10.78 30.35
C ALA A 255 -7.27 -10.48 28.98
N ARG A 256 -5.97 -10.19 28.90
CA ARG A 256 -5.25 -9.99 27.64
C ARG A 256 -5.38 -11.19 26.70
N ARG A 257 -5.16 -12.40 27.21
CA ARG A 257 -5.30 -13.64 26.45
C ARG A 257 -6.74 -13.88 26.00
N ALA A 258 -7.72 -13.60 26.86
CA ALA A 258 -9.14 -13.68 26.51
C ALA A 258 -9.50 -12.69 25.39
N ILE A 259 -8.99 -11.47 25.44
CA ILE A 259 -9.15 -10.47 24.37
C ILE A 259 -8.55 -10.98 23.06
N LEU A 260 -7.34 -11.53 23.07
CA LEU A 260 -6.72 -12.07 21.86
C LEU A 260 -7.50 -13.25 21.27
N LEU A 261 -8.05 -14.13 22.11
CA LEU A 261 -8.97 -15.19 21.67
C LEU A 261 -10.26 -14.63 21.09
N LEU A 262 -10.82 -13.59 21.70
CA LEU A 262 -12.01 -12.91 21.19
C LEU A 262 -11.74 -12.34 19.79
N ILE A 263 -10.66 -11.59 19.61
CA ILE A 263 -10.24 -11.01 18.32
C ILE A 263 -10.00 -12.09 17.26
N PHE A 264 -9.54 -13.28 17.66
CA PHE A 264 -9.39 -14.42 16.77
C PHE A 264 -10.73 -15.01 16.33
N LYS A 265 -11.70 -15.11 17.24
CA LYS A 265 -12.96 -15.84 17.03
C LYS A 265 -14.11 -14.98 16.50
N CYS A 266 -14.12 -13.68 16.76
CA CYS A 266 -15.24 -12.82 16.43
C CYS A 266 -15.10 -12.14 15.05
N ASP A 267 -16.25 -11.80 14.47
CA ASP A 267 -16.30 -10.83 13.38
C ASP A 267 -15.92 -9.46 13.92
N LEU A 268 -14.86 -8.87 13.35
CA LEU A 268 -14.41 -7.57 13.83
C LEU A 268 -15.34 -6.45 13.35
N PRO A 269 -15.61 -5.47 14.22
CA PRO A 269 -16.26 -4.24 13.78
C PRO A 269 -15.37 -3.50 12.77
N PRO A 270 -15.95 -2.85 11.74
CA PRO A 270 -15.21 -2.19 10.66
C PRO A 270 -14.63 -0.83 11.10
N ILE A 271 -13.72 -0.85 12.08
CA ILE A 271 -13.16 0.36 12.71
C ILE A 271 -11.92 0.92 12.00
N LEU A 272 -11.26 0.12 11.15
CA LEU A 272 -10.12 0.55 10.35
C LEU A 272 -10.55 0.77 8.89
N PRO A 273 -9.74 1.47 8.06
CA PRO A 273 -9.96 1.53 6.63
C PRO A 273 -10.11 0.12 6.03
N PRO A 274 -10.97 -0.09 5.01
CA PRO A 274 -11.29 -1.43 4.50
C PRO A 274 -10.06 -2.26 4.12
N GLU A 275 -9.04 -1.65 3.50
CA GLU A 275 -7.77 -2.33 3.17
C GLU A 275 -7.05 -2.88 4.40
N HIS A 276 -7.11 -2.20 5.53
CA HIS A 276 -6.52 -2.64 6.78
C HIS A 276 -7.38 -3.71 7.43
N MET A 277 -8.72 -3.58 7.40
CA MET A 277 -9.64 -4.60 7.89
C MET A 277 -9.46 -5.94 7.17
N MET A 278 -9.29 -5.92 5.85
CA MET A 278 -9.05 -7.14 5.06
C MET A 278 -7.77 -7.88 5.46
N LEU A 279 -6.76 -7.19 6.01
CA LEU A 279 -5.55 -7.85 6.52
C LEU A 279 -5.81 -8.68 7.78
N TRP A 280 -6.90 -8.41 8.50
CA TRP A 280 -7.31 -9.18 9.68
C TRP A 280 -8.05 -10.47 9.32
N ALA A 281 -8.45 -10.68 8.06
CA ALA A 281 -9.09 -11.91 7.57
C ALA A 281 -10.43 -12.25 8.24
N ALA A 282 -11.04 -13.38 7.88
CA ALA A 282 -12.22 -13.89 8.57
C ALA A 282 -11.87 -14.45 9.97
N PRO A 283 -12.83 -14.55 10.91
CA PRO A 283 -12.61 -15.20 12.20
C PRO A 283 -12.16 -16.66 12.05
N ASN A 284 -11.43 -17.18 13.04
CA ASN A 284 -10.95 -18.57 13.13
C ASN A 284 -10.03 -19.05 12.00
N THR A 285 -9.42 -18.14 11.23
CA THR A 285 -8.52 -18.49 10.12
C THR A 285 -7.05 -18.46 10.53
N SER A 286 -6.22 -19.25 9.84
CA SER A 286 -4.74 -19.20 9.96
C SER A 286 -4.21 -17.78 9.75
N ARG A 287 -4.80 -17.06 8.79
CA ARG A 287 -4.46 -15.68 8.45
C ARG A 287 -4.81 -14.68 9.54
N ARG A 288 -5.94 -14.87 10.21
CA ARG A 288 -6.32 -14.10 11.40
C ARG A 288 -5.27 -14.26 12.49
N LEU A 289 -4.86 -15.50 12.77
CA LEU A 289 -3.80 -15.79 13.74
C LEU A 289 -2.46 -15.18 13.30
N TYR A 290 -2.08 -15.32 12.03
CA TYR A 290 -0.89 -14.70 11.45
C TYR A 290 -0.89 -13.19 11.72
N LYS A 291 -2.03 -12.51 11.47
CA LYS A 291 -2.12 -11.06 11.63
C LYS A 291 -1.95 -10.65 13.09
N ILE A 292 -2.59 -11.36 14.03
CA ILE A 292 -2.44 -11.12 15.47
C ILE A 292 -0.97 -11.31 15.87
N ALA A 293 -0.41 -12.48 15.58
CA ALA A 293 0.95 -12.84 15.98
C ALA A 293 2.01 -11.88 15.40
N HIS A 294 1.96 -11.57 14.10
CA HIS A 294 2.90 -10.64 13.48
C HIS A 294 2.76 -9.20 14.00
N THR A 295 1.56 -8.81 14.43
CA THR A 295 1.34 -7.49 15.02
C THR A 295 2.03 -7.42 16.38
N LEU A 296 1.79 -8.39 17.26
CA LEU A 296 2.47 -8.47 18.57
C LEU A 296 3.99 -8.53 18.41
N ALA A 297 4.51 -9.42 17.56
CA ALA A 297 5.96 -9.54 17.35
C ALA A 297 6.60 -8.28 16.77
N SER A 298 5.86 -7.49 15.98
CA SER A 298 6.35 -6.20 15.49
C SER A 298 6.37 -5.14 16.59
N LEU A 299 5.36 -5.10 17.46
CA LEU A 299 5.35 -4.25 18.66
C LEU A 299 6.53 -4.60 19.57
N THR A 300 6.75 -5.89 19.86
CA THR A 300 7.88 -6.37 20.67
C THR A 300 9.22 -5.95 20.10
N ARG A 301 9.45 -6.16 18.79
CA ARG A 301 10.72 -5.78 18.14
C ARG A 301 10.94 -4.28 18.16
N ASN A 302 9.89 -3.50 17.96
CA ASN A 302 9.99 -2.04 18.00
C ASN A 302 10.34 -1.57 19.41
N ALA A 303 9.70 -2.10 20.45
CA ALA A 303 10.00 -1.79 21.83
C ALA A 303 11.44 -2.19 22.23
N LYS A 304 11.88 -3.40 21.86
CA LYS A 304 13.27 -3.85 22.09
C LYS A 304 14.32 -2.92 21.47
N ARG A 305 14.03 -2.31 20.32
CA ARG A 305 14.94 -1.37 19.65
C ARG A 305 15.02 -0.01 20.35
N GLN A 306 13.98 0.41 21.04
CA GLN A 306 13.94 1.70 21.74
C GLN A 306 14.78 1.68 23.03
N LYS A 307 15.09 0.50 23.59
CA LYS A 307 15.97 0.30 24.76
C LYS A 307 15.59 1.08 26.03
N TYR A 308 14.36 1.55 26.16
CA TYR A 308 13.91 2.16 27.42
C TYR A 308 13.43 1.09 28.40
N GLU A 309 13.82 1.21 29.67
CA GLU A 309 13.43 0.28 30.74
C GLU A 309 11.91 0.15 30.89
N LYS A 310 11.16 1.24 30.65
CA LYS A 310 9.69 1.26 30.69
C LYS A 310 9.01 0.25 29.75
N TYR A 311 9.72 -0.26 28.73
CA TYR A 311 9.18 -1.24 27.80
C TYR A 311 9.46 -2.69 28.19
N GLN A 312 10.28 -2.97 29.21
CA GLN A 312 10.66 -4.34 29.57
C GLN A 312 9.44 -5.21 29.91
N GLU A 313 8.51 -4.67 30.69
CA GLU A 313 7.29 -5.38 31.05
C GLU A 313 6.37 -5.60 29.84
N ALA A 314 6.19 -4.59 29.00
CA ALA A 314 5.40 -4.72 27.76
C ALA A 314 6.01 -5.76 26.81
N ILE A 315 7.35 -5.83 26.72
CA ILE A 315 8.07 -6.84 25.94
C ILE A 315 7.77 -8.24 26.49
N SER A 316 7.91 -8.43 27.81
CA SER A 316 7.62 -9.70 28.48
C SER A 316 6.17 -10.15 28.26
N ASP A 317 5.23 -9.22 28.40
CA ASP A 317 3.81 -9.46 28.18
C ASP A 317 3.51 -9.91 26.75
N TRP A 318 4.01 -9.19 25.73
CA TRP A 318 3.81 -9.57 24.33
C TRP A 318 4.44 -10.93 24.00
N GLU A 319 5.61 -11.24 24.55
CA GLU A 319 6.27 -12.53 24.35
C GLU A 319 5.51 -13.68 25.01
N SER A 320 5.01 -13.46 26.22
CA SER A 320 4.14 -14.41 26.92
C SER A 320 2.84 -14.68 26.16
N ASP A 321 2.21 -13.61 25.64
CA ASP A 321 0.98 -13.70 24.86
C ASP A 321 1.22 -14.39 23.49
N LEU A 322 2.35 -14.12 22.83
CA LEU A 322 2.77 -14.86 21.65
C LEU A 322 2.96 -16.35 21.94
N GLY A 323 3.65 -16.70 23.03
CA GLY A 323 3.82 -18.09 23.44
C GLY A 323 2.47 -18.78 23.70
N PHE A 324 1.51 -18.06 24.30
CA PHE A 324 0.15 -18.55 24.49
C PHE A 324 -0.56 -18.82 23.17
N LEU A 325 -0.54 -17.87 22.22
CA LEU A 325 -1.18 -18.02 20.91
C LEU A 325 -0.55 -19.18 20.10
N TYR A 326 0.76 -19.33 20.17
CA TYR A 326 1.47 -20.43 19.51
C TYR A 326 0.97 -21.79 20.00
N ARG A 327 0.96 -22.00 21.32
CA ARG A 327 0.56 -23.29 21.91
C ARG A 327 -0.92 -23.60 21.66
N ASN A 328 -1.80 -22.62 21.88
CA ASN A 328 -3.25 -22.85 21.90
C ASN A 328 -3.91 -22.78 20.52
N LEU A 329 -3.41 -21.92 19.62
CA LEU A 329 -4.02 -21.70 18.31
C LEU A 329 -3.12 -22.17 17.18
N TYR A 330 -1.80 -22.00 17.25
CA TYR A 330 -0.94 -22.42 16.12
C TYR A 330 -0.72 -23.94 16.10
N VAL A 331 -0.18 -24.49 17.18
CA VAL A 331 0.08 -25.94 17.32
C VAL A 331 -1.22 -26.71 17.62
N GLY A 332 -2.00 -26.24 18.61
CA GLY A 332 -3.19 -26.94 19.09
C GLY A 332 -4.40 -26.94 18.14
N HIS A 333 -4.58 -25.90 17.32
CA HIS A 333 -5.78 -25.76 16.47
C HIS A 333 -5.50 -26.07 14.99
N PHE A 334 -4.30 -25.76 14.46
CA PHE A 334 -4.01 -25.97 13.04
C PHE A 334 -3.22 -27.24 12.71
N LYS A 335 -2.93 -28.12 13.70
CA LYS A 335 -2.37 -29.48 13.54
C LYS A 335 -1.47 -29.66 12.30
N PHE A 336 -0.42 -28.86 12.21
CA PHE A 336 0.52 -28.96 11.09
C PHE A 336 1.55 -30.06 11.37
N ASP A 337 1.70 -31.01 10.45
CA ASP A 337 2.82 -31.95 10.46
C ASP A 337 4.11 -31.20 10.10
N TRP A 338 5.10 -31.29 10.98
CA TRP A 338 6.43 -30.75 10.72
C TRP A 338 7.24 -31.76 9.89
N PRO A 339 7.98 -31.36 8.85
CA PRO A 339 8.96 -32.27 8.26
C PRO A 339 10.05 -32.52 9.31
N SER A 340 10.15 -33.77 9.76
CA SER A 340 11.29 -34.27 10.54
C SER A 340 12.57 -33.89 9.80
N THR A 341 13.46 -33.17 10.49
CA THR A 341 14.77 -32.76 9.97
C THR A 341 15.56 -33.89 9.38
#